data_AF-A0A7J2JYN6-F1
#
_entry.id   AF-A0A7J2JYN6-F1
#
_cell.length_a   1.000
_cell.length_b   1.000
_cell.length_c   1.000
_cell.angle_alpha   90.00
_cell.angle_beta   90.00
_cell.angle_gamma   90.00
#
_symmetry.space_group_name_H-M   'P 1'
#
loop_
_entity.id
_entity.type
_entity.pdbx_description
1 polymer ?
#
loop_
_entity_poly.entity_id
_entity_poly.type
_entity_poly.pdbx_seq_one_letter_code
_entity_poly.pdbx_strand_id
1 'polypeptide(L)'
;MDGLNWRRYRVSPDMPVAVVVHSCSTRVPYKTVGKEFIADRPEVRHEITQAIREVARRLQLYLARKERKKAIMRRYSTFAKYLPMIAEFSAKLAGRPVPSVKPLLEQVRASGLEGEGAGEGSKEVSRSSEE
;
A
#
# COMPACT_ATOMS: atom_id res chain seq x y z
N MET A 1 5.47 7.93 23.90
CA MET A 1 4.93 7.80 22.52
C MET A 1 3.52 7.19 22.55
N ASP A 2 2.84 7.28 23.70
CA ASP A 2 1.76 6.37 24.12
C ASP A 2 0.37 6.77 23.60
N GLY A 3 0.33 7.51 22.49
CA GLY A 3 -0.91 8.04 21.91
C GLY A 3 -1.09 7.73 20.41
N LEU A 4 -0.17 7.00 19.78
CA LEU A 4 -0.27 6.68 18.35
C LEU A 4 -0.69 5.23 18.13
N ASN A 5 -1.93 5.03 17.68
CA ASN A 5 -2.44 3.71 17.34
C ASN A 5 -2.03 3.33 15.91
N TRP A 6 -0.94 2.56 15.78
CA TRP A 6 -0.39 2.08 14.50
C TRP A 6 -1.34 1.19 13.69
N ARG A 7 -2.25 0.46 14.37
CA ARG A 7 -3.25 -0.37 13.68
C ARG A 7 -4.17 0.46 12.79
N ARG A 8 -4.45 1.72 13.16
CA ARG A 8 -5.27 2.63 12.35
C ARG A 8 -4.63 2.93 10.99
N TYR A 9 -3.30 2.87 10.90
CA TYR A 9 -2.55 3.12 9.66
C TYR A 9 -2.22 1.83 8.90
N ARG A 10 -2.91 0.72 9.21
CA ARG A 10 -2.65 -0.62 8.63
C ARG A 10 -1.23 -1.14 8.90
N VAL A 11 -0.57 -0.64 9.96
CA VAL A 11 0.72 -1.13 10.40
C VAL A 11 0.52 -2.14 11.52
N SER A 12 0.86 -3.40 11.25
CA SER A 12 0.95 -4.44 12.27
C SER A 12 2.30 -4.33 12.99
N PRO A 13 2.36 -4.64 14.30
CA PRO A 13 3.61 -4.62 15.06
C PRO A 13 4.68 -5.57 14.50
N ASP A 14 4.27 -6.60 13.78
CA ASP A 14 5.18 -7.58 13.14
C ASP A 14 5.81 -7.08 11.84
N MET A 15 5.41 -5.90 11.33
CA MET A 15 6.01 -5.33 10.13
C MET A 15 7.26 -4.53 10.47
N PRO A 16 8.35 -4.68 9.68
CA PRO A 16 9.56 -3.89 9.87
C PRO A 16 9.29 -2.44 9.46
N VAL A 17 9.07 -1.56 10.44
CA VAL A 17 8.88 -0.12 10.23
C VAL A 17 9.83 0.64 11.14
N ALA A 18 10.63 1.53 10.54
CA ALA A 18 11.49 2.46 11.27
C ALA A 18 10.96 3.89 11.11
N VAL A 19 11.00 4.66 12.20
CA VAL A 19 10.60 6.07 12.21
C VAL A 19 11.80 6.87 12.65
N VAL A 20 12.24 7.79 11.79
CA VAL A 20 13.34 8.71 12.08
C VAL A 20 12.75 10.11 12.20
N VAL A 21 13.04 10.79 13.30
CA VAL A 21 12.60 12.17 13.56
C VAL A 21 13.85 13.03 13.70
N HIS A 22 13.93 14.06 12.87
CA HIS A 22 15.00 15.04 12.92
C HIS A 22 14.44 16.37 13.46
N SER A 23 15.12 16.98 14.42
CA SER A 23 14.71 18.24 15.02
C SER A 23 15.89 19.22 15.03
N CYS A 24 15.69 20.40 14.43
CA CYS A 24 16.66 21.49 14.43
C CYS A 24 16.04 22.72 15.08
N SER A 25 16.78 23.35 16.00
CA SER A 25 16.41 24.62 16.60
C SER A 25 17.67 25.36 17.06
N THR A 26 17.59 26.69 17.16
CA THR A 26 18.66 27.52 17.74
C THR A 26 18.92 27.17 19.20
N ARG A 27 17.91 26.69 19.92
CA ARG A 27 18.01 26.22 21.30
C ARG A 27 17.17 24.96 21.52
N VAL A 28 17.76 23.81 21.26
CA VAL A 28 17.10 22.52 21.50
C VAL A 28 16.97 22.27 23.01
N PRO A 29 15.76 22.00 23.53
CA PRO A 29 15.55 21.77 24.95
C PRO A 29 15.97 20.33 25.31
N TYR A 30 17.21 20.17 25.80
CA TYR A 30 17.70 18.88 26.31
C TYR A 30 17.30 18.66 27.77
N LYS A 31 17.06 17.40 28.15
CA LYS A 31 16.74 17.01 29.54
C LYS A 31 18.00 16.85 30.40
N THR A 32 19.12 16.44 29.79
CA THR A 32 20.41 16.21 30.46
C THR A 32 21.53 17.00 29.78
N VAL A 33 22.62 17.25 30.52
CA VAL A 33 23.82 17.93 29.99
C VAL A 33 24.47 17.14 28.86
N GLY A 34 24.37 15.81 28.89
CA GLY A 34 24.89 14.90 27.86
C GLY A 34 24.13 14.93 26.53
N LYS A 35 23.01 15.66 26.43
CA LYS A 35 22.21 15.83 25.18
C LYS A 35 21.65 14.54 24.58
N GLU A 36 21.49 13.49 25.37
CA GLU A 36 20.95 12.19 24.93
C GLU A 36 19.42 12.21 24.81
N PHE A 37 18.76 13.00 25.66
CA PHE A 37 17.30 13.07 25.75
C PHE A 37 16.79 14.49 25.49
N ILE A 38 15.74 14.58 24.68
CA ILE A 38 14.97 15.81 24.48
C ILE A 38 13.99 15.96 25.66
N ALA A 39 13.88 17.17 26.20
CA ALA A 39 12.93 17.48 27.27
C ALA A 39 11.49 17.41 26.75
N ASP A 40 10.59 16.93 27.61
CA ASP A 40 9.19 16.71 27.24
C ASP A 40 8.39 18.02 27.28
N ARG A 41 8.50 18.82 26.23
CA ARG A 41 7.72 20.04 26.03
C ARG A 41 6.41 19.70 25.28
N PRO A 42 5.24 20.16 25.76
CA PRO A 42 3.96 19.83 25.15
C PRO A 42 3.87 20.30 23.70
N GLU A 43 4.43 21.46 23.38
CA GLU A 43 4.51 22.03 22.02
C GLU A 43 5.29 21.12 21.06
N VAL A 44 6.50 20.71 21.46
CA VAL A 44 7.37 19.82 20.67
C VAL A 44 6.73 18.45 20.49
N ARG A 45 6.15 17.90 21.57
CA ARG A 45 5.41 16.63 21.53
C ARG A 45 4.24 16.69 20.56
N HIS A 46 3.47 17.78 20.59
CA HIS A 46 2.33 17.96 19.70
C HIS A 46 2.79 17.97 18.25
N GLU A 47 3.81 18.76 17.94
CA GLU A 47 4.33 18.91 16.58
C GLU A 47 4.88 17.59 16.02
N ILE A 48 5.71 16.89 16.80
CA ILE A 48 6.24 15.56 16.41
C ILE A 48 5.10 14.57 16.17
N THR A 49 4.05 14.60 17.01
CA THR A 49 2.91 13.71 16.85
C THR A 49 2.14 14.02 15.57
N GLN A 50 1.95 15.29 15.22
CA GLN A 50 1.29 15.67 13.97
C GLN A 50 2.12 15.29 12.74
N ALA A 51 3.43 15.54 12.78
CA ALA A 51 4.35 15.16 11.71
C ALA A 51 4.32 13.65 11.43
N ILE A 52 4.36 12.82 12.49
CA ILE A 52 4.26 11.36 12.34
C ILE A 52 2.90 10.96 11.77
N ARG A 53 1.79 11.58 12.22
CA ARG A 53 0.44 11.29 11.70
C ARG A 53 0.32 11.61 10.22
N GLU A 54 0.94 12.69 9.75
CA GLU A 54 0.93 13.03 8.34
C GLU A 54 1.62 11.95 7.50
N VAL A 55 2.83 11.55 7.87
CA VAL A 55 3.58 10.49 7.18
C VAL A 55 2.85 9.15 7.27
N ALA A 56 2.23 8.84 8.42
CA ALA A 56 1.48 7.62 8.62
C ALA A 56 0.24 7.52 7.70
N ARG A 57 -0.43 8.64 7.40
CA ARG A 57 -1.53 8.67 6.41
C ARG A 57 -1.04 8.34 4.99
N ARG A 58 0.12 8.88 4.61
CA ARG A 58 0.74 8.57 3.30
C ARG A 58 1.13 7.09 3.21
N LEU A 59 1.71 6.55 4.28
CA LEU A 59 2.04 5.12 4.38
C LEU A 59 0.78 4.25 4.29
N GLN A 60 -0.31 4.63 4.96
CA GLN A 60 -1.57 3.91 4.93
C GLN A 60 -2.11 3.79 3.49
N LEU A 61 -2.07 4.87 2.71
CA LEU A 61 -2.50 4.87 1.31
C LEU A 61 -1.65 3.90 0.47
N TYR A 62 -0.33 3.94 0.65
CA TYR A 62 0.60 3.04 -0.03
C TYR A 62 0.33 1.56 0.31
N LEU A 63 0.15 1.23 1.59
CA LEU A 63 -0.15 -0.13 2.03
C LEU A 63 -1.49 -0.62 1.48
N ALA A 64 -2.52 0.25 1.46
CA ALA A 64 -3.82 -0.08 0.88
C ALA A 64 -3.71 -0.39 -0.63
N ARG A 65 -2.93 0.39 -1.39
CA ARG A 65 -2.65 0.11 -2.81
C ARG A 65 -1.95 -1.23 -3.00
N LYS A 66 -0.94 -1.51 -2.18
CA LYS A 66 -0.19 -2.78 -2.22
C LYS A 66 -1.08 -3.99 -1.91
N GLU A 67 -1.94 -3.88 -0.90
CA GLU A 67 -2.90 -4.92 -0.53
C GLU A 67 -3.91 -5.19 -1.65
N ARG A 68 -4.44 -4.13 -2.26
CA ARG A 68 -5.36 -4.24 -3.40
C ARG A 68 -4.72 -4.94 -4.60
N LYS A 69 -3.47 -4.56 -4.95
CA LYS A 69 -2.70 -5.21 -6.02
C LYS A 69 -2.50 -6.70 -5.74
N LYS A 70 -2.20 -7.06 -4.48
CA LYS A 70 -2.06 -8.46 -4.06
C LYS A 70 -3.39 -9.22 -4.17
N ALA A 71 -4.51 -8.61 -3.80
CA ALA A 71 -5.84 -9.22 -3.93
C ALA A 71 -6.23 -9.47 -5.39
N ILE A 72 -5.98 -8.51 -6.28
CA ILE A 72 -6.23 -8.65 -7.73
C ILE A 72 -5.37 -9.78 -8.31
N MET A 73 -4.07 -9.80 -7.99
CA MET A 73 -3.16 -10.84 -8.47
C MET A 73 -3.57 -12.23 -7.96
N ARG A 74 -3.96 -12.36 -6.69
CA ARG A 74 -4.49 -13.61 -6.13
C ARG A 74 -5.73 -14.06 -6.92
N ARG A 75 -6.72 -13.18 -7.09
CA ARG A 75 -7.94 -13.46 -7.85
C ARG A 75 -7.60 -13.94 -9.27
N TYR A 76 -6.76 -13.21 -9.99
CA TYR A 76 -6.31 -13.58 -11.34
C TYR A 76 -5.63 -14.95 -11.36
N SER A 77 -4.70 -15.22 -10.43
CA SER A 77 -3.99 -16.50 -10.38
C SER A 77 -4.91 -17.69 -10.11
N THR A 78 -5.96 -17.50 -9.31
CA THR A 78 -6.98 -18.53 -9.07
C THR A 78 -7.78 -18.80 -10.33
N PHE A 79 -8.28 -17.76 -11.01
CA PHE A 79 -9.02 -17.94 -12.26
C PHE A 79 -8.16 -18.56 -13.36
N ALA A 80 -6.91 -18.14 -13.51
CA ALA A 80 -6.00 -18.71 -14.51
C ALA A 80 -5.81 -20.23 -14.36
N LYS A 81 -5.85 -20.76 -13.14
CA LYS A 81 -5.73 -22.20 -12.87
C LYS A 81 -7.02 -22.97 -13.15
N TYR A 82 -8.17 -22.47 -12.67
CA TYR A 82 -9.42 -23.25 -12.68
C TYR A 82 -10.26 -23.02 -13.93
N LEU A 83 -10.19 -21.84 -14.56
CA LEU A 83 -11.06 -21.49 -15.69
C LEU A 83 -10.88 -22.42 -16.91
N PRO A 84 -9.65 -22.85 -17.29
CA PRO A 84 -9.46 -23.83 -18.37
C PRO A 84 -10.07 -25.20 -18.04
N MET A 85 -9.89 -25.68 -16.79
CA MET A 85 -10.43 -26.97 -16.35
C MET A 85 -11.96 -26.98 -16.39
N ILE A 86 -12.58 -25.88 -15.94
CA ILE A 86 -14.04 -25.72 -15.99
C ILE A 86 -14.52 -25.73 -17.44
N ALA A 87 -13.84 -25.02 -18.35
CA ALA A 87 -14.21 -24.98 -19.76
C ALA A 87 -14.16 -26.37 -20.42
N GLU A 88 -13.12 -27.16 -20.11
CA GLU A 88 -12.97 -28.53 -20.61
C GLU A 88 -14.08 -29.47 -20.11
N PHE A 89 -14.35 -29.49 -18.80
CA PHE A 89 -15.38 -30.36 -18.23
C PHE A 89 -16.79 -29.96 -18.70
N SER A 90 -17.06 -28.67 -18.80
CA SER A 90 -18.35 -28.16 -19.29
C SER A 90 -18.57 -28.53 -20.76
N ALA A 91 -17.55 -28.38 -21.60
CA ALA A 91 -17.59 -28.73 -23.01
C ALA A 91 -17.80 -30.23 -23.22
N LYS A 92 -17.09 -31.06 -22.45
CA LYS A 92 -17.24 -32.52 -22.47
C LYS A 92 -18.64 -32.96 -22.08
N LEU A 93 -19.24 -32.35 -21.06
CA LEU A 93 -20.60 -32.66 -20.63
C LEU A 93 -21.65 -32.21 -21.65
N ALA A 94 -21.45 -31.04 -22.26
CA ALA A 94 -22.38 -30.46 -23.23
C ALA A 94 -22.23 -31.02 -24.66
N GLY A 95 -21.22 -31.87 -24.92
CA GLY A 95 -20.90 -32.37 -26.25
C GLY A 95 -20.49 -31.27 -27.25
N ARG A 96 -19.96 -30.15 -26.76
CA ARG A 96 -19.60 -28.96 -27.56
C ARG A 96 -18.08 -28.76 -27.58
N PRO A 97 -17.53 -28.03 -28.57
CA PRO A 97 -16.10 -27.69 -28.58
C PRO A 97 -15.74 -26.80 -27.38
N VAL A 98 -14.49 -26.92 -26.91
CA VAL A 98 -13.99 -26.17 -25.75
C VAL A 98 -14.01 -24.66 -26.06
N PRO A 99 -14.75 -23.84 -25.28
CA PRO A 99 -14.77 -22.39 -25.49
C PRO A 99 -13.42 -21.75 -25.10
N SER A 100 -13.04 -20.68 -25.79
CA SER A 100 -11.83 -19.92 -25.46
C SER A 100 -11.99 -19.17 -24.14
N VAL A 101 -11.11 -19.45 -23.18
CA VAL A 101 -11.08 -18.81 -21.85
C VAL A 101 -10.33 -17.47 -21.81
N LYS A 102 -9.57 -17.15 -22.87
CA LYS A 102 -8.79 -15.91 -22.98
C LYS A 102 -9.59 -14.62 -22.77
N PRO A 103 -10.76 -14.41 -23.41
CA PRO A 103 -11.52 -13.17 -23.24
C PRO A 103 -12.03 -12.96 -21.81
N LEU A 104 -12.40 -14.04 -21.13
CA LEU A 104 -12.85 -13.99 -19.73
C LEU A 104 -11.69 -13.63 -18.78
N LEU A 105 -10.50 -14.15 -19.05
CA LEU A 105 -9.31 -13.84 -18.25
C LEU A 105 -8.90 -12.38 -18.40
N GLU A 106 -9.06 -11.81 -19.60
CA GLU A 106 -8.81 -10.41 -19.89
C GLU A 106 -9.86 -9.48 -19.25
N GLN A 107 -11.12 -9.88 -19.21
CA GLN A 107 -12.17 -9.19 -18.45
C GLN A 107 -11.91 -9.20 -16.93
N VAL A 108 -11.45 -10.33 -16.38
CA VAL A 108 -11.08 -10.42 -14.95
C VAL A 108 -9.87 -9.54 -14.65
N ARG A 109 -8.95 -9.39 -15.59
CA ARG A 109 -7.82 -8.46 -15.49
C ARG A 109 -8.29 -7.00 -15.54
N ALA A 110 -9.14 -6.65 -16.51
CA ALA A 110 -9.70 -5.31 -16.69
C ALA A 110 -10.51 -4.86 -15.46
N SER A 111 -11.42 -5.69 -14.96
CA SER A 111 -12.19 -5.40 -13.75
C SER A 111 -11.34 -5.27 -12.47
N GLY A 112 -10.15 -5.88 -12.44
CA GLY A 112 -9.17 -5.68 -11.37
C GLY A 112 -8.46 -4.33 -11.46
N LEU A 113 -8.14 -3.88 -12.68
CA LEU A 113 -7.38 -2.66 -12.97
C LEU A 113 -8.26 -1.39 -12.98
N GLU A 114 -9.54 -1.47 -13.34
CA GLU A 114 -10.47 -0.32 -13.30
C GLU A 114 -10.58 0.35 -11.93
N GLY A 115 -10.21 -0.39 -10.87
CA GLY A 115 -10.04 0.16 -9.53
C GLY A 115 -8.89 1.16 -9.35
N GLU A 116 -7.98 1.30 -10.31
CA GLU A 116 -6.82 2.19 -10.28
C GLU A 116 -7.16 3.63 -10.73
N GLY A 117 -8.26 3.85 -11.44
CA GLY A 117 -8.54 5.12 -12.13
C GLY A 117 -9.04 6.31 -11.29
N ALA A 118 -9.28 6.16 -9.99
CA ALA A 118 -9.92 7.20 -9.17
C ALA A 118 -8.96 8.03 -8.28
N GLY A 119 -7.65 7.85 -8.36
CA GLY A 119 -6.74 8.66 -7.54
C GLY A 119 -5.26 8.49 -7.85
N GLU A 120 -4.71 9.50 -8.53
CA GLU A 120 -3.33 9.70 -9.04
C GLU A 120 -3.11 9.09 -10.43
N GLY A 121 -3.03 9.86 -11.51
CA GLY A 121 -2.43 11.19 -11.62
C GLY A 121 -1.13 11.07 -12.40
N SER A 122 -1.28 10.99 -13.72
CA SER A 122 -0.25 11.20 -14.73
C SER A 122 0.70 12.34 -14.32
N LYS A 123 1.96 12.04 -13.95
CA LYS A 123 3.13 12.96 -14.01
C LYS A 123 4.39 12.32 -13.39
N GLU A 124 4.89 11.19 -13.91
CA GLU A 124 6.28 10.80 -13.58
C GLU A 124 6.95 9.80 -14.54
N VAL A 125 6.62 9.80 -15.83
CA VAL A 125 7.34 8.95 -16.82
C VAL A 125 7.64 9.72 -18.12
N SER A 126 7.96 11.02 -18.01
CA SER A 126 8.40 11.80 -19.18
C SER A 126 9.62 12.69 -18.89
N ARG A 127 10.45 12.34 -17.91
CA ARG A 127 11.67 13.11 -17.55
C ARG A 127 12.94 12.27 -17.36
N SER A 128 12.95 11.01 -17.77
CA SER A 128 14.15 10.15 -17.68
C SER A 128 14.56 9.55 -19.03
N SER A 129 14.18 10.20 -20.13
CA SER A 129 14.64 9.85 -21.47
C SER A 129 15.02 11.13 -22.21
N GLU A 130 15.87 11.93 -21.58
CA GLU A 130 16.67 13.00 -22.18
C GLU A 130 17.62 13.51 -21.08
N GLU A 131 18.65 12.71 -20.80
CA GLU A 131 19.99 13.13 -20.32
C GLU A 131 20.98 11.99 -20.58
#